data_AF-A0A9E0IKN6-F1
#
_entry.id   AF-A0A9E0IKN6-F1
#
_cell.length_a   1.000
_cell.length_b   1.000
_cell.length_c   1.000
_cell.angle_alpha   90.00
_cell.angle_beta   90.00
_cell.angle_gamma   90.00
#
_symmetry.space_group_name_H-M   'P 1'
#
loop_
_entity.id
_entity.type
_entity.pdbx_description
1 polymer ?
#
loop_
_entity_poly.entity_id
_entity_poly.type
_entity_poly.pdbx_seq_one_letter_code
_entity_poly.pdbx_strand_id
1 'polypeptide(L)'
;MTRSAPLLLLVGAVACSGRAGPTLPGPAAARAGASADAAPGADQPDQGEPPPPTSPPPRVDWAAARIDSDAELAAVWRRLVPVALDWDLAVADIPDDATARALAIGLLRAGNFVCTRVHQAPVGCRAGAGAELADVAPTATLDDPCLRRQVALWAIERLSTEDVVALAPTLEQLVRIGPPEPALADAVLEAAIDAPEPVRLRLVAAAKAAGQDRAADDNLGGLSDAAMITAARDWHLDGAVEAIDAGLARPTYLAALTDLRLRPATRLHALTELVSLLDVTATALPRDLEAGLVKGSADPDCGVAMAAAEALASFGKVGHLPRAPASRRPADLLRTLCLLVHAEGPAPLPRGLIAPRGLTVIERVYDPTQLDDAPDDGDGDPRMTRTVTTTPASEVEVVPFDDELVTALAGCRASPCVDPSTGVRFSFGLATVAGRLTLASIERFEGPDRCGEPELPSP
;
A
#
# COMPACT_ATOMS: atom_id res chain seq x y z
N MET A 1 35.49 -42.01 -10.17
CA MET A 1 34.99 -42.70 -8.95
C MET A 1 35.26 -41.80 -7.75
N THR A 2 34.38 -40.84 -7.53
CA THR A 2 34.46 -39.84 -6.45
C THR A 2 33.24 -40.07 -5.56
N ARG A 3 33.50 -40.40 -4.29
CA ARG A 3 32.48 -40.77 -3.30
C ARG A 3 31.81 -39.51 -2.75
N SER A 4 30.51 -39.39 -3.00
CA SER A 4 29.64 -38.40 -2.36
C SER A 4 29.30 -38.86 -0.93
N ALA A 5 29.53 -37.99 0.05
CA ALA A 5 29.07 -38.15 1.43
C ALA A 5 27.68 -37.50 1.59
N PRO A 6 26.74 -38.09 2.35
CA PRO A 6 25.44 -37.48 2.60
C PRO A 6 25.50 -36.47 3.75
N LEU A 7 24.96 -35.27 3.50
CA LEU A 7 24.72 -34.22 4.48
C LEU A 7 23.45 -34.59 5.27
N LEU A 8 23.58 -34.87 6.56
CA LEU A 8 22.46 -35.05 7.50
C LEU A 8 21.93 -33.67 7.91
N LEU A 9 20.68 -33.37 7.58
CA LEU A 9 19.96 -32.19 8.07
C LEU A 9 19.26 -32.56 9.39
N LEU A 10 19.69 -31.93 10.49
CA LEU A 10 19.03 -31.95 11.79
C LEU A 10 17.89 -30.92 11.80
N VAL A 11 16.66 -31.38 11.90
CA VAL A 11 15.47 -30.55 12.15
C VAL A 11 15.30 -30.42 13.67
N GLY A 12 15.62 -29.25 14.21
CA GLY A 12 15.36 -28.90 15.60
C GLY A 12 13.93 -28.40 15.78
N ALA A 13 13.10 -29.18 16.49
CA ALA A 13 11.77 -28.77 16.93
C ALA A 13 11.90 -27.87 18.18
N VAL A 14 11.48 -26.61 18.07
CA VAL A 14 11.33 -25.71 19.22
C VAL A 14 9.90 -25.86 19.75
N ALA A 15 9.77 -26.51 20.90
CA ALA A 15 8.54 -26.57 21.67
C ALA A 15 8.45 -25.33 22.57
N CYS A 16 7.52 -24.42 22.29
CA CYS A 16 7.16 -23.33 23.19
C CYS A 16 6.15 -23.84 24.23
N SER A 17 6.67 -24.26 25.38
CA SER A 17 5.92 -24.49 26.62
C SER A 17 5.36 -23.18 27.17
N GLY A 18 4.07 -23.18 27.47
CA GLY A 18 3.32 -22.04 27.98
C GLY A 18 3.79 -21.54 29.34
N ARG A 19 3.65 -20.23 29.53
CA ARG A 19 3.78 -19.57 30.83
C ARG A 19 2.57 -18.66 31.03
N ALA A 20 1.72 -19.04 31.97
CA ALA A 20 0.60 -18.24 32.44
C ALA A 20 1.13 -16.97 33.12
N GLY A 21 0.76 -15.80 32.59
CA GLY A 21 0.94 -14.50 33.21
C GLY A 21 -0.35 -14.03 33.88
N PRO A 22 -0.27 -13.14 34.89
CA PRO A 22 -1.36 -12.85 35.81
C PRO A 22 -2.50 -12.05 35.18
N THR A 23 -3.71 -12.36 35.63
CA THR A 23 -4.97 -11.67 35.36
C THR A 23 -4.89 -10.21 35.82
N LEU A 24 -4.99 -9.26 34.89
CA LEU A 24 -5.18 -7.84 35.18
C LEU A 24 -6.65 -7.58 35.55
N PRO A 25 -6.94 -6.72 36.54
CA PRO A 25 -8.30 -6.34 36.88
C PRO A 25 -8.93 -5.51 35.75
N GLY A 26 -10.17 -5.86 35.38
CA GLY A 26 -10.92 -5.20 34.31
C GLY A 26 -11.20 -3.72 34.63
N PRO A 27 -11.29 -2.86 33.60
CA PRO A 27 -11.66 -1.47 33.79
C PRO A 27 -13.10 -1.36 34.29
N ALA A 28 -13.28 -0.59 35.36
CA ALA A 28 -14.58 -0.20 35.88
C ALA A 28 -15.37 0.58 34.81
N ALA A 29 -16.65 0.24 34.67
CA ALA A 29 -17.59 0.87 33.77
C ALA A 29 -17.63 2.40 33.96
N ALA A 30 -17.15 3.13 32.97
CA ALA A 30 -17.48 4.54 32.80
C ALA A 30 -18.90 4.62 32.19
N ARG A 31 -19.81 5.26 32.94
CA ARG A 31 -21.18 5.55 32.48
C ARG A 31 -21.12 6.43 31.23
N ALA A 32 -21.81 5.97 30.18
CA ALA A 32 -22.12 6.75 29.00
C ALA A 32 -22.87 8.03 29.38
N GLY A 33 -22.26 9.18 29.10
CA GLY A 33 -22.96 10.44 28.95
C GLY A 33 -23.58 10.48 27.55
N ALA A 34 -24.90 10.71 27.49
CA ALA A 34 -25.64 10.85 26.26
C ALA A 34 -25.04 11.98 25.39
N SER A 35 -24.67 11.64 24.15
CA SER A 35 -24.39 12.63 23.10
C SER A 35 -25.73 13.06 22.52
N ALA A 36 -26.09 14.31 22.75
CA ALA A 36 -27.22 14.94 22.10
C ALA A 36 -26.87 15.30 20.65
N ASP A 37 -27.84 15.11 19.77
CA ASP A 37 -27.78 15.40 18.34
C ASP A 37 -27.24 16.80 18.03
N ALA A 38 -26.14 16.86 17.28
CA ALA A 38 -25.63 18.09 16.71
C ALA A 38 -26.28 18.32 15.34
N ALA A 39 -27.11 19.36 15.26
CA ALA A 39 -27.70 19.88 14.03
C ALA A 39 -26.62 20.36 13.04
N PRO A 40 -26.88 20.30 11.71
CA PRO A 40 -25.97 20.85 10.72
C PRO A 40 -26.12 22.39 10.70
N GLY A 41 -25.04 23.10 10.98
CA GLY A 41 -24.98 24.57 10.83
C GLY A 41 -24.43 25.36 12.03
N ALA A 42 -23.39 24.86 12.70
CA ALA A 42 -22.58 25.71 13.58
C ALA A 42 -21.32 26.12 12.83
N ASP A 43 -21.21 27.42 12.53
CA ASP A 43 -19.97 28.07 12.12
C ASP A 43 -18.85 27.58 13.05
N GLN A 44 -17.79 27.01 12.47
CA GLN A 44 -16.57 26.73 13.23
C GLN A 44 -16.15 28.07 13.85
N PRO A 45 -16.01 28.15 15.19
CA PRO A 45 -15.49 29.36 15.80
C PRO A 45 -14.13 29.61 15.16
N ASP A 46 -13.99 30.78 14.55
CA ASP A 46 -12.74 31.33 14.04
C ASP A 46 -11.67 31.00 15.09
N GLN A 47 -10.79 30.04 14.76
CA GLN A 47 -9.67 29.68 15.62
C GLN A 47 -8.71 30.86 15.52
N GLY A 48 -9.00 31.89 16.30
CA GLY A 48 -8.26 33.14 16.31
C GLY A 48 -6.78 32.81 16.39
N GLU A 49 -6.03 33.44 15.50
CA GLU A 49 -4.57 33.36 15.42
C GLU A 49 -3.99 33.37 16.85
N PRO A 50 -3.21 32.35 17.24
CA PRO A 50 -2.70 32.25 18.59
C PRO A 50 -1.98 33.56 18.95
N PRO A 51 -2.19 34.10 20.16
CA PRO A 51 -1.58 35.37 20.55
C PRO A 51 -0.06 35.28 20.37
N PRO A 52 0.59 36.32 19.82
CA PRO A 52 2.02 36.28 19.54
C PRO A 52 2.81 35.94 20.80
N PRO A 53 3.90 35.15 20.67
CA PRO A 53 4.68 34.73 21.81
C PRO A 53 5.13 35.94 22.65
N THR A 54 4.90 35.87 23.95
CA THR A 54 5.10 37.01 24.88
C THR A 54 6.57 37.27 25.20
N SER A 55 7.50 36.42 24.75
CA SER A 55 8.95 36.59 24.91
C SER A 55 9.64 36.39 23.57
N PRO A 56 10.53 37.32 23.15
CA PRO A 56 11.30 37.12 21.93
C PRO A 56 12.18 35.86 22.07
N PRO A 57 12.39 35.12 20.97
CA PRO A 57 13.23 33.93 21.00
C PRO A 57 14.65 34.28 21.48
N PRO A 58 15.35 33.33 22.13
CA PRO A 58 16.71 33.54 22.59
C PRO A 58 17.62 33.88 21.41
N ARG A 59 18.25 35.06 21.47
CA ARG A 59 19.12 35.53 20.40
C ARG A 59 20.53 34.97 20.54
N VAL A 60 21.01 34.29 19.51
CA VAL A 60 22.42 33.92 19.38
C VAL A 60 23.21 35.18 18.99
N ASP A 61 24.28 35.48 19.73
CA ASP A 61 25.25 36.49 19.29
C ASP A 61 26.11 35.88 18.17
N TRP A 62 25.65 36.04 16.93
CA TRP A 62 26.30 35.49 15.74
C TRP A 62 27.71 36.05 15.52
N ALA A 63 28.03 37.26 16.03
CA ALA A 63 29.37 37.81 15.93
C ALA A 63 30.38 37.09 16.84
N ALA A 64 29.90 36.49 17.93
CA ALA A 64 30.71 35.72 18.88
C ALA A 64 30.54 34.20 18.74
N ALA A 65 29.63 33.73 17.88
CA ALA A 65 29.36 32.31 17.69
C ALA A 65 30.53 31.63 16.96
N ARG A 66 31.04 30.55 17.55
CA ARG A 66 32.03 29.68 16.91
C ARG A 66 31.30 28.52 16.24
N ILE A 67 31.69 28.21 15.01
CA ILE A 67 31.09 27.16 14.17
C ILE A 67 32.16 26.30 13.47
N ASP A 68 33.38 26.27 14.02
CA ASP A 68 34.55 25.66 13.38
C ASP A 68 34.60 24.13 13.59
N SER A 69 33.78 23.60 14.50
CA SER A 69 33.76 22.19 14.88
C SER A 69 32.35 21.69 15.20
N ASP A 70 32.13 20.37 15.07
CA ASP A 70 30.84 19.74 15.36
C ASP A 70 30.36 20.00 16.82
N ALA A 71 31.30 20.09 17.78
CA ALA A 71 30.96 20.40 19.18
C ALA A 71 30.46 21.84 19.35
N GLU A 72 31.07 22.80 18.64
CA GLU A 72 30.65 24.20 18.65
C GLU A 72 29.33 24.39 17.92
N LEU A 73 29.13 23.73 16.77
CA LEU A 73 27.86 23.67 16.04
C LEU A 73 26.74 23.13 16.95
N ALA A 74 26.98 22.03 17.67
CA ALA A 74 26.03 21.50 18.64
C ALA A 74 25.73 22.47 19.80
N ALA A 75 26.72 23.26 20.24
CA ALA A 75 26.52 24.28 21.27
C ALA A 75 25.74 25.51 20.76
N VAL A 76 25.89 25.88 19.49
CA VAL A 76 25.04 26.89 18.84
C VAL A 76 23.61 26.38 18.74
N TRP A 77 23.40 25.16 18.27
CA TRP A 77 22.08 24.55 18.14
C TRP A 77 21.29 24.51 19.45
N ARG A 78 21.92 24.12 20.58
CA ARG A 78 21.24 24.13 21.89
C ARG A 78 20.85 25.53 22.38
N ARG A 79 21.53 26.57 21.92
CA ARG A 79 21.19 27.97 22.23
C ARG A 79 20.10 28.50 21.30
N LEU A 80 20.16 28.11 20.03
CA LEU A 80 19.20 28.50 19.01
C LEU A 80 17.83 27.86 19.23
N VAL A 81 17.81 26.55 19.52
CA VAL A 81 16.59 25.75 19.74
C VAL A 81 16.65 25.11 21.14
N PRO A 82 16.44 25.87 22.22
CA PRO A 82 16.46 25.32 23.57
C PRO A 82 15.25 24.42 23.84
N VAL A 83 14.11 24.72 23.21
CA VAL A 83 12.87 23.93 23.24
C VAL A 83 12.23 23.95 21.85
N ALA A 84 11.27 23.06 21.61
CA ALA A 84 10.57 22.91 20.33
C ALA A 84 9.64 24.08 20.00
N LEU A 85 9.15 24.79 21.02
CA LEU A 85 8.38 26.01 20.83
C LEU A 85 9.20 27.00 20.00
N ASP A 86 8.66 27.40 18.84
CA ASP A 86 9.20 28.41 17.92
C ASP A 86 10.57 28.07 17.29
N TRP A 87 10.91 26.78 17.13
CA TRP A 87 12.19 26.38 16.52
C TRP A 87 12.33 26.88 15.07
N ASP A 88 11.22 26.98 14.34
CA ASP A 88 11.10 27.48 12.98
C ASP A 88 11.43 28.99 12.90
N LEU A 89 10.93 29.78 13.86
CA LEU A 89 11.30 31.19 14.01
C LEU A 89 12.79 31.33 14.35
N ALA A 90 13.33 30.45 15.19
CA ALA A 90 14.73 30.50 15.56
C ALA A 90 15.67 30.23 14.37
N VAL A 91 15.35 29.27 13.48
CA VAL A 91 16.18 29.02 12.28
C VAL A 91 16.07 30.13 11.23
N ALA A 92 15.02 30.96 11.28
CA ALA A 92 14.89 32.15 10.42
C ALA A 92 15.84 33.30 10.84
N ASP A 93 16.30 33.32 12.09
CA ASP A 93 17.24 34.32 12.64
C ASP A 93 18.73 34.05 12.29
N ILE A 94 19.02 33.01 11.50
CA ILE A 94 20.39 32.68 11.06
C ILE A 94 20.83 33.70 9.99
N PRO A 95 22.01 34.36 10.14
CA PRO A 95 22.33 35.59 9.42
C PRO A 95 22.63 35.41 7.93
N ASP A 96 23.13 34.24 7.52
CA ASP A 96 23.52 33.96 6.14
C ASP A 96 23.47 32.45 5.83
N ASP A 97 23.45 32.14 4.52
CA ASP A 97 23.35 30.76 4.03
C ASP A 97 24.58 29.91 4.37
N ALA A 98 25.77 30.51 4.48
CA ALA A 98 26.99 29.77 4.82
C ALA A 98 26.93 29.26 6.26
N THR A 99 26.46 30.09 7.18
CA THR A 99 26.22 29.76 8.58
C THR A 99 25.10 28.73 8.71
N ALA A 100 23.99 28.91 7.98
CA ALA A 100 22.88 27.97 7.94
C ALA A 100 23.33 26.59 7.46
N ARG A 101 24.09 26.53 6.36
CA ARG A 101 24.66 25.30 5.79
C ARG A 101 25.62 24.61 6.77
N ALA A 102 26.50 25.34 7.44
CA ALA A 102 27.39 24.76 8.44
C ALA A 102 26.63 24.13 9.61
N LEU A 103 25.58 24.82 10.11
CA LEU A 103 24.69 24.30 11.15
C LEU A 103 23.91 23.07 10.70
N ALA A 104 23.37 23.08 9.48
CA ALA A 104 22.69 21.94 8.88
C ALA A 104 23.60 20.70 8.81
N ILE A 105 24.81 20.84 8.28
CA ILE A 105 25.80 19.76 8.20
C ILE A 105 26.14 19.22 9.60
N GLY A 106 26.36 20.10 10.58
CA GLY A 106 26.63 19.72 11.96
C GLY A 106 25.49 18.93 12.60
N LEU A 107 24.23 19.36 12.37
CA LEU A 107 23.04 18.67 12.87
C LEU A 107 22.94 17.26 12.28
N LEU A 108 23.06 17.13 10.96
CA LEU A 108 22.95 15.84 10.26
C LEU A 108 24.03 14.86 10.74
N ARG A 109 25.27 15.32 10.91
CA ARG A 109 26.37 14.50 11.45
C ARG A 109 26.13 14.07 12.90
N ALA A 110 25.48 14.91 13.70
CA ALA A 110 25.22 14.61 15.12
C ALA A 110 24.21 13.48 15.34
N GLY A 111 23.36 13.16 14.35
CA GLY A 111 22.44 12.02 14.42
C GLY A 111 21.27 12.19 15.38
N ASN A 112 20.71 11.05 15.84
CA ASN A 112 19.57 10.94 16.77
C ASN A 112 18.22 11.42 16.21
N PHE A 113 17.79 10.82 15.09
CA PHE A 113 16.56 11.20 14.37
C PHE A 113 15.40 10.20 14.52
N VAL A 114 15.61 9.06 15.20
CA VAL A 114 14.60 8.00 15.33
C VAL A 114 13.55 8.40 16.35
N CYS A 115 12.45 8.98 15.88
CA CYS A 115 11.29 9.31 16.69
C CYS A 115 10.39 8.07 16.87
N THR A 116 10.18 7.62 18.11
CA THR A 116 9.35 6.45 18.42
C THR A 116 7.94 6.82 18.91
N ARG A 117 7.62 8.11 18.99
CA ARG A 117 6.30 8.57 19.42
C ARG A 117 5.35 8.54 18.23
N VAL A 118 4.44 7.57 18.25
CA VAL A 118 3.41 7.40 17.25
C VAL A 118 2.02 7.48 17.88
N HIS A 119 1.07 8.03 17.16
CA HIS A 119 -0.35 7.89 17.45
C HIS A 119 -1.01 7.00 16.41
N GLN A 120 -2.01 6.24 16.83
CA GLN A 120 -2.80 5.43 15.91
C GLN A 120 -3.83 6.36 15.27
N ALA A 121 -3.79 6.53 13.95
CA ALA A 121 -4.88 7.20 13.25
C ALA A 121 -6.18 6.40 13.51
N PRO A 122 -7.34 7.06 13.68
CA PRO A 122 -8.61 6.35 13.81
C PRO A 122 -8.76 5.38 12.64
N VAL A 123 -8.87 4.09 12.95
CA VAL A 123 -9.03 3.05 11.95
C VAL A 123 -10.44 3.15 11.39
N GLY A 124 -10.64 3.96 10.35
CA GLY A 124 -11.76 3.74 9.44
C GLY A 124 -11.58 2.42 8.70
N CYS A 125 -12.62 1.92 8.01
CA CYS A 125 -12.61 0.65 7.27
C CYS A 125 -11.47 0.48 6.23
N ARG A 126 -10.63 1.50 6.02
CA ARG A 126 -9.38 1.38 5.26
C ARG A 126 -8.39 0.48 5.97
N ALA A 127 -8.12 -0.67 5.34
CA ALA A 127 -6.88 -1.40 5.55
C ALA A 127 -5.68 -0.43 5.38
N GLY A 128 -4.90 -0.23 6.43
CA GLY A 128 -3.72 0.63 6.40
C GLY A 128 -3.86 2.01 7.02
N ALA A 129 -4.85 2.27 7.88
CA ALA A 129 -4.78 3.42 8.81
C ALA A 129 -3.47 3.33 9.61
N GLY A 130 -2.47 4.10 9.18
CA GLY A 130 -1.09 3.99 9.62
C GLY A 130 -0.91 4.50 11.04
N ALA A 131 0.16 4.05 11.69
CA ALA A 131 0.75 4.84 12.75
C ALA A 131 1.22 6.16 12.13
N GLU A 132 0.93 7.29 12.76
CA GLU A 132 1.48 8.59 12.38
C GLU A 132 2.39 9.07 13.51
N LEU A 133 3.42 9.86 13.19
CA LEU A 133 4.25 10.44 14.25
C LEU A 133 3.43 11.42 15.09
N ALA A 134 3.57 11.32 16.40
CA ALA A 134 2.94 12.25 17.31
C ALA A 134 3.65 13.62 17.26
N ASP A 135 2.89 14.68 17.55
CA ASP A 135 3.45 16.03 17.65
C ASP A 135 4.57 16.10 18.69
N VAL A 136 5.56 16.93 18.39
CA VAL A 136 6.66 17.21 19.30
C VAL A 136 6.11 18.05 20.46
N ALA A 137 6.38 17.60 21.70
CA ALA A 137 5.98 18.36 22.87
C ALA A 137 6.63 19.76 22.84
N PRO A 138 5.90 20.86 23.13
CA PRO A 138 6.44 22.22 23.05
C PRO A 138 7.71 22.46 23.91
N THR A 139 7.87 21.67 24.98
CA THR A 139 9.02 21.73 25.89
C THR A 139 10.15 20.76 25.53
N ALA A 140 10.01 19.98 24.45
CA ALA A 140 11.04 19.06 24.00
C ALA A 140 12.29 19.84 23.61
N THR A 141 13.46 19.46 24.11
CA THR A 141 14.73 20.08 23.72
C THR A 141 15.28 19.42 22.46
N LEU A 142 16.33 19.98 21.87
CA LEU A 142 17.01 19.35 20.73
C LEU A 142 17.62 17.98 21.07
N ASP A 143 17.61 17.49 22.31
CA ASP A 143 17.98 16.10 22.60
C ASP A 143 16.83 15.10 22.31
N ASP A 144 15.61 15.60 22.11
CA ASP A 144 14.45 14.82 21.67
C ASP A 144 14.59 14.47 20.17
N PRO A 145 14.57 13.17 19.81
CA PRO A 145 14.75 12.75 18.42
C PRO A 145 13.60 13.19 17.51
N CYS A 146 12.39 13.41 18.04
CA CYS A 146 11.24 13.88 17.28
C CYS A 146 11.39 15.36 16.89
N LEU A 147 11.98 16.19 17.75
CA LEU A 147 12.35 17.56 17.39
C LEU A 147 13.49 17.55 16.37
N ARG A 148 14.57 16.78 16.63
CA ARG A 148 15.71 16.68 15.70
C ARG A 148 15.29 16.27 14.29
N ARG A 149 14.32 15.36 14.19
CA ARG A 149 13.70 14.94 12.92
C ARG A 149 13.10 16.12 12.15
N GLN A 150 12.33 16.98 12.81
CA GLN A 150 11.74 18.16 12.18
C GLN A 150 12.82 19.15 11.72
N VAL A 151 13.81 19.43 12.58
CA VAL A 151 14.94 20.32 12.22
C VAL A 151 15.82 19.70 11.11
N ALA A 152 15.89 18.37 11.02
CA ALA A 152 16.63 17.69 9.96
C ALA A 152 16.01 17.91 8.57
N LEU A 153 14.68 18.03 8.45
CA LEU A 153 14.03 18.39 7.19
C LEU A 153 14.52 19.76 6.69
N TRP A 154 14.51 20.77 7.57
CA TRP A 154 15.10 22.08 7.28
C TRP A 154 16.60 21.97 6.92
N ALA A 155 17.36 21.13 7.62
CA ALA A 155 18.79 20.98 7.37
C ALA A 155 19.09 20.37 6.00
N ILE A 156 18.26 19.42 5.53
CA ILE A 156 18.42 18.77 4.23
C ILE A 156 18.22 19.78 3.09
N GLU A 157 17.26 20.70 3.21
CA GLU A 157 17.01 21.76 2.21
C GLU A 157 18.19 22.74 2.05
N ARG A 158 19.13 22.77 3.00
CA ARG A 158 20.31 23.65 2.97
C ARG A 158 21.55 22.99 2.37
N LEU A 159 21.45 21.73 1.96
CA LEU A 159 22.57 21.00 1.38
C LEU A 159 22.77 21.40 -0.08
N SER A 160 24.03 21.65 -0.44
CA SER A 160 24.44 21.65 -1.84
C SER A 160 24.70 20.22 -2.32
N THR A 161 24.81 20.03 -3.64
CA THR A 161 25.19 18.75 -4.24
C THR A 161 26.50 18.19 -3.67
N GLU A 162 27.49 19.06 -3.41
CA GLU A 162 28.77 18.65 -2.82
C GLU A 162 28.59 18.13 -1.38
N ASP A 163 27.70 18.74 -0.60
CA ASP A 163 27.39 18.27 0.76
C ASP A 163 26.67 16.94 0.73
N VAL A 164 25.72 16.76 -0.19
CA VAL A 164 25.01 15.49 -0.36
C VAL A 164 26.00 14.37 -0.64
N VAL A 165 26.97 14.58 -1.53
CA VAL A 165 28.02 13.61 -1.81
C VAL A 165 28.87 13.33 -0.56
N ALA A 166 29.30 14.38 0.15
CA ALA A 166 30.14 14.25 1.35
C ALA A 166 29.41 13.58 2.53
N LEU A 167 28.11 13.82 2.67
CA LEU A 167 27.26 13.31 3.74
C LEU A 167 26.49 12.05 3.36
N ALA A 168 26.70 11.49 2.17
CA ALA A 168 25.87 10.41 1.70
C ALA A 168 25.79 9.18 2.64
N PRO A 169 26.83 8.76 3.41
CA PRO A 169 26.66 7.73 4.45
C PRO A 169 25.70 8.12 5.59
N THR A 170 25.66 9.41 5.96
CA THR A 170 24.74 9.95 6.96
C THR A 170 23.31 10.03 6.41
N LEU A 171 23.17 10.52 5.17
CA LEU A 171 21.89 10.58 4.46
C LEU A 171 21.29 9.19 4.24
N GLU A 172 22.13 8.19 3.98
CA GLU A 172 21.72 6.78 3.89
C GLU A 172 21.13 6.28 5.22
N GLN A 173 21.67 6.69 6.37
CA GLN A 173 21.12 6.33 7.68
C GLN A 173 19.77 6.99 7.93
N LEU A 174 19.59 8.24 7.48
CA LEU A 174 18.32 8.97 7.56
C LEU A 174 17.22 8.30 6.73
N VAL A 175 17.53 7.98 5.48
CA VAL A 175 16.60 7.29 4.57
C VAL A 175 16.19 5.90 5.10
N ARG A 176 17.07 5.25 5.87
CA ARG A 176 16.78 3.95 6.50
C ARG A 176 15.83 4.03 7.70
N ILE A 177 15.44 5.23 8.13
CA ILE A 177 14.38 5.40 9.12
C ILE A 177 13.07 5.01 8.42
N GLY A 178 12.58 3.81 8.70
CA GLY A 178 11.41 3.24 8.04
C GLY A 178 10.08 3.88 8.47
N PRO A 179 8.95 3.35 7.97
CA PRO A 179 7.62 3.82 8.35
C PRO A 179 7.42 3.89 9.89
N PRO A 180 6.71 4.91 10.40
CA PRO A 180 5.84 5.82 9.66
C PRO A 180 6.49 7.14 9.20
N GLU A 181 7.81 7.16 8.98
CA GLU A 181 8.56 8.38 8.61
C GLU A 181 8.87 8.44 7.10
N PRO A 182 7.96 8.88 6.21
CA PRO A 182 8.29 9.05 4.79
C PRO A 182 9.04 10.36 4.50
N ALA A 183 8.77 11.43 5.25
CA ALA A 183 9.21 12.79 4.92
C ALA A 183 10.73 12.96 4.88
N LEU A 184 11.47 12.35 5.81
CA LEU A 184 12.94 12.39 5.78
C LEU A 184 13.51 11.65 4.57
N ALA A 185 12.93 10.51 4.18
CA ALA A 185 13.39 9.78 3.01
C ALA A 185 13.15 10.60 1.73
N ASP A 186 11.95 11.18 1.60
CA ASP A 186 11.59 12.07 0.49
C ASP A 186 12.53 13.27 0.39
N ALA A 187 12.74 13.99 1.49
CA ALA A 187 13.62 15.17 1.53
C ALA A 187 15.07 14.82 1.14
N VAL A 188 15.60 13.70 1.64
CA VAL A 188 16.96 13.26 1.31
C VAL A 188 17.10 12.91 -0.17
N LEU A 189 16.12 12.20 -0.74
CA LEU A 189 16.17 11.79 -2.14
C LEU A 189 16.00 12.99 -3.08
N GLU A 190 15.12 13.93 -2.74
CA GLU A 190 14.93 15.18 -3.48
C GLU A 190 16.22 16.02 -3.47
N ALA A 191 16.84 16.20 -2.30
CA ALA A 191 18.13 16.90 -2.20
C ALA A 191 19.24 16.21 -3.02
N ALA A 192 19.12 14.92 -3.28
CA ALA A 192 20.08 14.15 -4.07
C ALA A 192 19.79 14.15 -5.57
N ILE A 193 18.76 14.83 -6.09
CA ILE A 193 18.37 14.75 -7.50
C ILE A 193 19.52 15.11 -8.48
N ASP A 194 20.34 16.10 -8.11
CA ASP A 194 21.50 16.56 -8.89
C ASP A 194 22.82 15.87 -8.49
N ALA A 195 22.78 14.96 -7.50
CA ALA A 195 23.97 14.23 -7.09
C ALA A 195 24.43 13.23 -8.18
N PRO A 196 25.71 12.86 -8.22
CA PRO A 196 26.19 11.81 -9.12
C PRO A 196 25.37 10.51 -8.98
N GLU A 197 25.07 9.89 -10.11
CA GLU A 197 24.20 8.70 -10.20
C GLU A 197 24.54 7.59 -9.16
N PRO A 198 25.80 7.24 -8.87
CA PRO A 198 26.11 6.22 -7.86
C PRO A 198 25.65 6.59 -6.44
N VAL A 199 25.65 7.88 -6.10
CA VAL A 199 25.16 8.36 -4.80
C VAL A 199 23.63 8.27 -4.77
N ARG A 200 22.96 8.72 -5.83
CA ARG A 200 21.50 8.63 -5.98
C ARG A 200 21.00 7.20 -5.87
N LEU A 201 21.57 6.30 -6.65
CA LEU A 201 21.24 4.88 -6.63
C LEU A 201 21.44 4.24 -5.25
N ARG A 202 22.51 4.61 -4.55
CA ARG A 202 22.73 4.13 -3.18
C ARG A 202 21.62 4.57 -2.22
N LEU A 203 21.19 5.84 -2.30
CA LEU A 203 20.12 6.36 -1.45
C LEU A 203 18.76 5.74 -1.79
N VAL A 204 18.43 5.60 -3.09
CA VAL A 204 17.22 4.90 -3.55
C VAL A 204 17.20 3.45 -3.07
N ALA A 205 18.32 2.72 -3.18
CA ALA A 205 18.44 1.36 -2.68
C ALA A 205 18.20 1.27 -1.17
N ALA A 206 18.74 2.24 -0.41
CA ALA A 206 18.54 2.32 1.02
C ALA A 206 17.08 2.62 1.40
N ALA A 207 16.39 3.49 0.64
CA ALA A 207 14.97 3.78 0.82
C ALA A 207 14.13 2.52 0.62
N LYS A 208 14.36 1.81 -0.50
CA LYS A 208 13.67 0.55 -0.80
C LYS A 208 13.93 -0.51 0.27
N ALA A 209 15.18 -0.66 0.72
CA ALA A 209 15.52 -1.61 1.77
C ALA A 209 14.84 -1.29 3.12
N ALA A 210 14.46 -0.03 3.36
CA ALA A 210 13.76 0.43 4.54
C ALA A 210 12.22 0.40 4.41
N GLY A 211 11.68 -0.08 3.28
CA GLY A 211 10.24 -0.10 3.01
C GLY A 211 9.67 1.26 2.60
N GLN A 212 10.52 2.20 2.19
CA GLN A 212 10.11 3.52 1.68
C GLN A 212 9.87 3.44 0.17
N ASP A 213 8.97 2.55 -0.26
CA ASP A 213 8.75 2.21 -1.67
C ASP A 213 8.38 3.44 -2.51
N ARG A 214 7.44 4.26 -2.01
CA ARG A 214 6.99 5.49 -2.67
C ARG A 214 8.14 6.48 -2.88
N ALA A 215 8.90 6.77 -1.82
CA ALA A 215 10.03 7.70 -1.89
C ALA A 215 11.06 7.25 -2.92
N ALA A 216 11.37 5.94 -2.92
CA ALA A 216 12.29 5.33 -3.86
C ALA A 216 11.81 5.43 -5.32
N ASP A 217 10.52 5.17 -5.59
CA ASP A 217 9.92 5.25 -6.92
C ASP A 217 9.81 6.69 -7.45
N ASP A 218 9.37 7.64 -6.62
CA ASP A 218 9.16 9.04 -7.01
C ASP A 218 10.49 9.74 -7.40
N ASN A 219 11.65 9.23 -6.95
CA ASN A 219 12.97 9.86 -7.12
C ASN A 219 13.87 9.21 -8.19
N LEU A 220 13.28 8.43 -9.10
CA LEU A 220 14.00 7.76 -10.20
C LEU A 220 14.31 8.67 -11.40
N GLY A 221 13.73 9.88 -11.45
CA GLY A 221 13.85 10.79 -12.58
C GLY A 221 15.29 11.18 -12.92
N GLY A 222 15.67 11.15 -14.20
CA GLY A 222 17.01 11.54 -14.67
C GLY A 222 18.13 10.52 -14.43
N LEU A 223 17.81 9.32 -13.94
CA LEU A 223 18.74 8.18 -13.94
C LEU A 223 18.92 7.63 -15.36
N SER A 224 20.09 7.03 -15.64
CA SER A 224 20.32 6.34 -16.92
C SER A 224 19.50 5.05 -17.05
N ASP A 225 19.31 4.56 -18.28
CA ASP A 225 18.63 3.28 -18.53
C ASP A 225 19.30 2.12 -17.77
N ALA A 226 20.63 2.12 -17.66
CA ALA A 226 21.36 1.08 -16.93
C ALA A 226 21.04 1.10 -15.42
N ALA A 227 20.93 2.30 -14.85
CA ALA A 227 20.53 2.53 -13.48
C ALA A 227 19.07 2.09 -13.24
N MET A 228 18.17 2.45 -14.16
CA MET A 228 16.77 2.05 -14.10
C MET A 228 16.59 0.54 -14.24
N ILE A 229 17.31 -0.11 -15.15
CA ILE A 229 17.30 -1.58 -15.29
C ILE A 229 17.75 -2.26 -13.99
N THR A 230 18.77 -1.70 -13.33
CA THR A 230 19.26 -2.22 -12.03
C THR A 230 18.19 -2.07 -10.97
N ALA A 231 17.58 -0.89 -10.85
CA ALA A 231 16.50 -0.62 -9.90
C ALA A 231 15.29 -1.55 -10.11
N ALA A 232 14.85 -1.74 -11.36
CA ALA A 232 13.76 -2.64 -11.70
C ALA A 232 14.08 -4.10 -11.32
N ARG A 233 15.28 -4.60 -11.67
CA ARG A 233 15.63 -6.02 -11.52
C ARG A 233 16.06 -6.42 -10.10
N ASP A 234 16.87 -5.60 -9.47
CA ASP A 234 17.52 -5.95 -8.21
C ASP A 234 16.70 -5.47 -7.00
N TRP A 235 15.93 -4.38 -7.18
CA TRP A 235 15.17 -3.76 -6.10
C TRP A 235 13.66 -3.89 -6.28
N HIS A 236 13.18 -4.32 -7.44
CA HIS A 236 11.75 -4.47 -7.72
C HIS A 236 11.01 -3.15 -7.49
N LEU A 237 11.55 -2.07 -8.06
CA LEU A 237 10.92 -0.76 -8.07
C LEU A 237 9.96 -0.65 -9.25
N ASP A 238 8.71 -0.32 -8.96
CA ASP A 238 7.64 -0.28 -9.95
C ASP A 238 7.85 0.88 -10.92
N GLY A 239 8.20 2.06 -10.39
CA GLY A 239 8.49 3.26 -11.19
C GLY A 239 9.67 3.06 -12.14
N ALA A 240 10.61 2.17 -11.79
CA ALA A 240 11.74 1.85 -12.66
C ALA A 240 11.28 1.03 -13.88
N VAL A 241 10.36 0.08 -13.70
CA VAL A 241 9.79 -0.67 -14.83
C VAL A 241 8.96 0.25 -15.72
N GLU A 242 8.15 1.12 -15.12
CA GLU A 242 7.22 2.02 -15.83
C GLU A 242 7.93 3.11 -16.66
N ALA A 243 9.17 3.46 -16.31
CA ALA A 243 9.90 4.55 -16.96
C ALA A 243 10.91 4.11 -18.03
N ILE A 244 11.27 2.81 -18.12
CA ILE A 244 12.23 2.32 -19.13
C ILE A 244 11.49 1.97 -20.42
N ASP A 245 12.12 2.20 -21.58
CA ASP A 245 11.60 1.71 -22.85
C ASP A 245 11.67 0.17 -22.96
N ALA A 246 10.52 -0.47 -23.22
CA ALA A 246 10.43 -1.92 -23.33
C ALA A 246 11.22 -2.51 -24.52
N GLY A 247 11.42 -1.74 -25.59
CA GLY A 247 12.24 -2.13 -26.74
C GLY A 247 13.72 -2.21 -26.39
N LEU A 248 14.22 -1.29 -25.55
CA LEU A 248 15.59 -1.29 -25.04
C LEU A 248 15.82 -2.33 -23.94
N ALA A 249 14.80 -2.60 -23.12
CA ALA A 249 14.92 -3.44 -21.93
C ALA A 249 13.98 -4.67 -21.92
N ARG A 250 13.71 -5.28 -23.07
CA ARG A 250 12.85 -6.47 -23.19
C ARG A 250 13.09 -7.56 -22.12
N PRO A 251 14.35 -7.95 -21.80
CA PRO A 251 14.59 -8.96 -20.76
C PRO A 251 14.10 -8.53 -19.37
N THR A 252 14.17 -7.23 -19.05
CA THR A 252 13.67 -6.66 -17.79
C THR A 252 12.15 -6.75 -17.71
N TYR A 253 11.46 -6.38 -18.79
CA TYR A 253 10.00 -6.48 -18.89
C TYR A 253 9.50 -7.93 -18.79
N LEU A 254 10.18 -8.89 -19.42
CA LEU A 254 9.85 -10.32 -19.30
C LEU A 254 10.03 -10.83 -17.87
N ALA A 255 11.02 -10.32 -17.13
CA ALA A 255 11.17 -10.64 -15.72
C ALA A 255 10.05 -10.01 -14.89
N ALA A 256 9.78 -8.71 -15.09
CA ALA A 256 8.76 -7.93 -14.39
C ALA A 256 7.36 -8.55 -14.51
N LEU A 257 6.98 -9.02 -15.71
CA LEU A 257 5.71 -9.71 -15.97
C LEU A 257 5.40 -10.84 -14.96
N THR A 258 6.43 -11.48 -14.41
CA THR A 258 6.26 -12.65 -13.53
C THR A 258 6.86 -12.43 -12.14
N ASP A 259 7.13 -11.17 -11.79
CA ASP A 259 7.73 -10.76 -10.55
C ASP A 259 6.67 -10.39 -9.52
N LEU A 260 6.41 -11.32 -8.60
CA LEU A 260 5.38 -11.15 -7.57
C LEU A 260 5.76 -10.09 -6.51
N ARG A 261 6.97 -9.51 -6.56
CA ARG A 261 7.36 -8.40 -5.69
C ARG A 261 6.95 -7.03 -6.24
N LEU A 262 6.64 -6.95 -7.53
CA LEU A 262 6.07 -5.76 -8.16
C LEU A 262 4.56 -5.68 -7.89
N ARG A 263 3.99 -4.50 -8.08
CA ARG A 263 2.53 -4.31 -8.05
C ARG A 263 1.88 -5.00 -9.26
N PRO A 264 0.64 -5.51 -9.12
CA PRO A 264 -0.09 -6.06 -10.26
C PRO A 264 -0.21 -5.08 -11.44
N ALA A 265 -0.44 -3.79 -11.18
CA ALA A 265 -0.52 -2.76 -12.21
C ALA A 265 0.77 -2.68 -13.05
N THR A 266 1.93 -2.76 -12.41
CA THR A 266 3.24 -2.73 -13.07
C THR A 266 3.49 -4.00 -13.89
N ARG A 267 3.07 -5.18 -13.39
CA ARG A 267 3.12 -6.43 -14.18
C ARG A 267 2.21 -6.37 -15.41
N LEU A 268 1.02 -5.81 -15.26
CA LEU A 268 0.08 -5.58 -16.35
C LEU A 268 0.65 -4.59 -17.38
N HIS A 269 1.23 -3.48 -16.92
CA HIS A 269 1.95 -2.55 -17.79
C HIS A 269 3.06 -3.27 -18.57
N ALA A 270 3.87 -4.09 -17.89
CA ALA A 270 4.93 -4.85 -18.55
C ALA A 270 4.40 -5.83 -19.62
N LEU A 271 3.27 -6.49 -19.34
CA LEU A 271 2.56 -7.32 -20.32
C LEU A 271 2.16 -6.51 -21.56
N THR A 272 1.46 -5.39 -21.34
CA THR A 272 0.93 -4.54 -22.40
C THR A 272 2.03 -4.00 -23.30
N GLU A 273 3.13 -3.52 -22.72
CA GLU A 273 4.30 -3.05 -23.48
C GLU A 273 4.92 -4.19 -24.31
N LEU A 274 5.13 -5.37 -23.73
CA LEU A 274 5.70 -6.52 -24.45
C LEU A 274 4.84 -6.99 -25.62
N VAL A 275 3.51 -6.95 -25.47
CA VAL A 275 2.56 -7.29 -26.54
C VAL A 275 2.54 -6.19 -27.60
N SER A 276 2.65 -4.92 -27.21
CA SER A 276 2.66 -3.76 -28.11
C SER A 276 3.92 -3.70 -28.98
N LEU A 277 5.03 -4.31 -28.55
CA LEU A 277 6.24 -4.49 -29.37
C LEU A 277 6.06 -5.47 -30.54
N LEU A 278 4.97 -6.25 -30.57
CA LEU A 278 4.71 -7.19 -31.65
C LEU A 278 4.18 -6.45 -32.89
N ASP A 279 4.61 -6.88 -34.07
CA ASP A 279 4.02 -6.43 -35.33
C ASP A 279 2.53 -6.80 -35.35
N VAL A 280 1.66 -5.88 -35.76
CA VAL A 280 0.21 -6.12 -35.91
C VAL A 280 -0.12 -7.28 -36.87
N THR A 281 0.83 -7.67 -37.72
CA THR A 281 0.74 -8.81 -38.64
C THR A 281 1.29 -10.11 -38.07
N ALA A 282 1.85 -10.10 -36.85
CA ALA A 282 2.42 -11.28 -36.22
C ALA A 282 1.34 -12.34 -35.98
N THR A 283 1.60 -13.56 -36.47
CA THR A 283 0.71 -14.72 -36.27
C THR A 283 1.20 -15.66 -35.18
N ALA A 284 2.37 -15.39 -34.59
CA ALA A 284 2.98 -16.19 -33.55
C ALA A 284 3.74 -15.33 -32.54
N LEU A 285 3.68 -15.73 -31.27
CA LEU A 285 4.43 -15.10 -30.20
C LEU A 285 5.91 -15.52 -30.25
N PRO A 286 6.85 -14.59 -29.97
CA PRO A 286 8.21 -14.96 -29.60
C PRO A 286 8.20 -15.96 -28.43
N ARG A 287 9.08 -16.98 -28.46
CA ARG A 287 9.06 -18.08 -27.47
C ARG A 287 9.25 -17.62 -26.03
N ASP A 288 10.04 -16.58 -25.83
CA ASP A 288 10.29 -15.97 -24.51
C ASP A 288 9.01 -15.32 -23.95
N LEU A 289 8.30 -14.57 -24.78
CA LEU A 289 7.03 -13.95 -24.43
C LEU A 289 5.91 -14.98 -24.23
N GLU A 290 5.81 -15.99 -25.10
CA GLU A 290 4.85 -17.09 -24.90
C GLU A 290 5.07 -17.76 -23.53
N ALA A 291 6.32 -18.08 -23.17
CA ALA A 291 6.63 -18.64 -21.86
C ALA A 291 6.28 -17.69 -20.70
N GLY A 292 6.56 -16.39 -20.86
CA GLY A 292 6.20 -15.35 -19.90
C GLY A 292 4.69 -15.25 -19.69
N LEU A 293 3.91 -15.18 -20.77
CA LEU A 293 2.44 -15.11 -20.73
C LEU A 293 1.82 -16.40 -20.17
N VAL A 294 2.37 -17.57 -20.49
CA VAL A 294 1.91 -18.84 -19.89
C VAL A 294 2.08 -18.80 -18.37
N LYS A 295 3.23 -18.31 -17.87
CA LYS A 295 3.43 -18.12 -16.42
C LYS A 295 2.52 -17.02 -15.86
N GLY A 296 2.34 -15.92 -16.58
CA GLY A 296 1.44 -14.81 -16.24
C GLY A 296 -0.02 -15.26 -16.12
N SER A 297 -0.49 -16.19 -16.95
CA SER A 297 -1.86 -16.75 -16.86
C SER A 297 -2.14 -17.50 -15.55
N ALA A 298 -1.10 -17.79 -14.76
CA ALA A 298 -1.17 -18.37 -13.42
C ALA A 298 -0.82 -17.37 -12.31
N ASP A 299 -0.76 -16.06 -12.60
CA ASP A 299 -0.49 -15.00 -11.61
C ASP A 299 -1.53 -15.08 -10.47
N PRO A 300 -1.15 -14.82 -9.20
CA PRO A 300 -2.12 -14.73 -8.12
C PRO A 300 -3.12 -13.59 -8.33
N ASP A 301 -2.75 -12.50 -8.99
CA ASP A 301 -3.64 -11.42 -9.36
C ASP A 301 -4.52 -11.81 -10.56
N CYS A 302 -5.81 -11.56 -10.46
CA CYS A 302 -6.76 -11.98 -11.48
C CYS A 302 -6.70 -11.12 -12.74
N GLY A 303 -6.41 -9.82 -12.62
CA GLY A 303 -6.26 -8.92 -13.75
C GLY A 303 -5.05 -9.29 -14.59
N VAL A 304 -3.89 -9.48 -13.96
CA VAL A 304 -2.66 -9.91 -14.65
C VAL A 304 -2.85 -11.26 -15.34
N ALA A 305 -3.47 -12.22 -14.65
CA ALA A 305 -3.70 -13.55 -15.20
C ALA A 305 -4.69 -13.56 -16.37
N MET A 306 -5.77 -12.77 -16.29
CA MET A 306 -6.73 -12.68 -17.37
C MET A 306 -6.12 -12.01 -18.60
N ALA A 307 -5.44 -10.87 -18.44
CA ALA A 307 -4.75 -10.18 -19.53
C ALA A 307 -3.73 -11.10 -20.24
N ALA A 308 -2.99 -11.92 -19.48
CA ALA A 308 -2.07 -12.90 -20.06
C ALA A 308 -2.78 -14.03 -20.82
N ALA A 309 -3.92 -14.51 -20.31
CA ALA A 309 -4.73 -15.50 -20.98
C ALA A 309 -5.36 -14.97 -22.28
N GLU A 310 -5.80 -13.72 -22.30
CA GLU A 310 -6.35 -13.05 -23.49
C GLU A 310 -5.28 -12.78 -24.54
N ALA A 311 -4.10 -12.30 -24.11
CA ALA A 311 -2.95 -12.17 -24.99
C ALA A 311 -2.55 -13.53 -25.60
N LEU A 312 -2.60 -14.63 -24.86
CA LEU A 312 -2.38 -15.97 -25.45
C LEU A 312 -3.50 -16.34 -26.44
N ALA A 313 -4.76 -16.06 -26.09
CA ALA A 313 -5.92 -16.37 -26.92
C ALA A 313 -5.92 -15.62 -28.26
N SER A 314 -5.50 -14.35 -28.28
CA SER A 314 -5.41 -13.54 -29.51
C SER A 314 -4.42 -14.10 -30.52
N PHE A 315 -3.43 -14.88 -30.07
CA PHE A 315 -2.49 -15.65 -30.90
C PHE A 315 -2.89 -17.13 -31.07
N GLY A 316 -4.18 -17.45 -30.94
CA GLY A 316 -4.75 -18.77 -31.19
C GLY A 316 -4.60 -19.78 -30.05
N LYS A 317 -4.08 -19.38 -28.89
CA LYS A 317 -3.89 -20.26 -27.71
C LYS A 317 -5.08 -20.19 -26.74
N VAL A 318 -6.30 -20.34 -27.27
CA VAL A 318 -7.57 -20.28 -26.50
C VAL A 318 -7.68 -21.28 -25.34
N GLY A 319 -6.76 -22.24 -25.26
CA GLY A 319 -6.66 -23.19 -24.15
C GLY A 319 -6.38 -22.55 -22.79
N HIS A 320 -5.85 -21.33 -22.77
CA HIS A 320 -5.50 -20.59 -21.55
C HIS A 320 -6.63 -19.73 -20.98
N LEU A 321 -7.72 -19.51 -21.72
CA LEU A 321 -8.88 -18.78 -21.21
C LEU A 321 -9.51 -19.52 -20.02
N PRO A 322 -10.12 -18.79 -19.06
CA PRO A 322 -10.77 -19.40 -17.91
C PRO A 322 -11.79 -20.45 -18.32
N ARG A 323 -11.82 -21.55 -17.58
CA ARG A 323 -12.82 -22.62 -17.75
C ARG A 323 -13.57 -22.81 -16.45
N ALA A 324 -14.78 -23.35 -16.55
CA ALA A 324 -15.48 -23.84 -15.36
C ALA A 324 -14.56 -24.88 -14.69
N PRO A 325 -14.28 -24.76 -13.39
CA PRO A 325 -13.36 -25.68 -12.72
C PRO A 325 -13.90 -27.11 -12.81
N ALA A 326 -12.98 -28.07 -12.94
CA ALA A 326 -13.31 -29.48 -12.82
C ALA A 326 -13.35 -29.94 -11.35
N SER A 327 -12.77 -29.14 -10.44
CA SER A 327 -12.69 -29.46 -9.03
C SER A 327 -13.99 -29.16 -8.29
N ARG A 328 -14.06 -29.65 -7.05
CA ARG A 328 -15.11 -29.32 -6.09
C ARG A 328 -14.65 -28.32 -5.03
N ARG A 329 -13.58 -27.56 -5.31
CA ARG A 329 -13.07 -26.57 -4.35
C ARG A 329 -13.70 -25.22 -4.66
N PRO A 330 -14.38 -24.58 -3.68
CA PRO A 330 -14.91 -23.23 -3.85
C PRO A 330 -13.88 -22.22 -4.37
N ALA A 331 -12.64 -22.30 -3.86
CA ALA A 331 -11.54 -21.42 -4.28
C ALA A 331 -11.26 -21.46 -5.78
N ASP A 332 -11.39 -22.61 -6.43
CA ASP A 332 -11.13 -22.72 -7.88
C ASP A 332 -12.26 -22.06 -8.69
N LEU A 333 -13.51 -22.10 -8.20
CA LEU A 333 -14.64 -21.41 -8.82
C LEU A 333 -14.56 -19.89 -8.60
N LEU A 334 -14.23 -19.45 -7.38
CA LEU A 334 -14.02 -18.04 -7.08
C LEU A 334 -12.86 -17.46 -7.89
N ARG A 335 -11.77 -18.21 -8.09
CA ARG A 335 -10.67 -17.81 -8.98
C ARG A 335 -11.15 -17.64 -10.43
N THR A 336 -11.97 -18.55 -10.95
CA THR A 336 -12.55 -18.43 -12.29
C THR A 336 -13.45 -17.19 -12.39
N LEU A 337 -14.30 -16.93 -11.39
CA LEU A 337 -15.12 -15.72 -11.36
C LEU A 337 -14.24 -14.46 -11.37
N CYS A 338 -13.24 -14.42 -10.51
CA CYS A 338 -12.26 -13.33 -10.42
C CYS A 338 -11.54 -13.08 -11.75
N LEU A 339 -11.20 -14.11 -12.55
CA LEU A 339 -10.66 -13.90 -13.90
C LEU A 339 -11.69 -13.25 -14.84
N LEU A 340 -12.93 -13.73 -14.81
CA LEU A 340 -13.97 -13.31 -15.76
C LEU A 340 -14.39 -11.85 -15.57
N VAL A 341 -14.29 -11.30 -14.36
CA VAL A 341 -14.56 -9.87 -14.12
C VAL A 341 -13.55 -8.98 -14.85
N HIS A 342 -12.32 -9.46 -15.05
CA HIS A 342 -11.24 -8.70 -15.69
C HIS A 342 -11.12 -8.97 -17.20
N ALA A 343 -12.04 -9.71 -17.80
CA ALA A 343 -11.99 -9.98 -19.23
C ALA A 343 -12.39 -8.74 -20.04
N GLU A 344 -11.70 -8.50 -21.16
CA GLU A 344 -12.04 -7.39 -22.04
C GLU A 344 -13.33 -7.70 -22.84
N GLY A 345 -14.41 -7.03 -22.47
CA GLY A 345 -15.73 -7.18 -23.11
C GLY A 345 -16.56 -8.34 -22.55
N PRO A 346 -17.69 -8.69 -23.19
CA PRO A 346 -18.54 -9.79 -22.74
C PRO A 346 -17.86 -11.13 -23.03
N ALA A 347 -16.93 -11.54 -22.16
CA ALA A 347 -16.33 -12.85 -22.26
C ALA A 347 -17.43 -13.90 -22.08
N PRO A 348 -17.58 -14.84 -23.04
CA PRO A 348 -18.62 -15.84 -22.94
C PRO A 348 -18.38 -16.67 -21.68
N LEU A 349 -19.41 -16.74 -20.83
CA LEU A 349 -19.30 -17.50 -19.59
C LEU A 349 -18.91 -18.96 -19.91
N PRO A 350 -17.90 -19.51 -19.20
CA PRO A 350 -17.52 -20.89 -19.40
C PRO A 350 -18.72 -21.81 -19.22
N ARG A 351 -18.94 -22.71 -20.18
CA ARG A 351 -20.04 -23.67 -20.12
C ARG A 351 -20.00 -24.46 -18.81
N GLY A 352 -21.12 -24.46 -18.11
CA GLY A 352 -21.27 -25.13 -16.82
C GLY A 352 -20.71 -24.33 -15.63
N LEU A 353 -20.40 -23.04 -15.78
CA LEU A 353 -20.10 -22.18 -14.65
C LEU A 353 -21.38 -21.82 -13.87
N ILE A 354 -22.47 -21.50 -14.57
CA ILE A 354 -23.78 -21.19 -13.96
C ILE A 354 -24.57 -22.48 -13.77
N ALA A 355 -25.29 -22.59 -12.64
CA ALA A 355 -26.16 -23.72 -12.36
C ALA A 355 -27.28 -23.83 -13.41
N PRO A 356 -27.77 -25.04 -13.73
CA PRO A 356 -28.84 -25.22 -14.73
C PRO A 356 -30.14 -24.48 -14.40
N ARG A 357 -30.38 -24.17 -13.12
CA ARG A 357 -31.55 -23.41 -12.66
C ARG A 357 -31.43 -21.91 -12.92
N GLY A 358 -30.26 -21.43 -13.32
CA GLY A 358 -29.97 -20.01 -13.46
C GLY A 358 -29.10 -19.47 -12.32
N LEU A 359 -28.97 -18.15 -12.31
CA LEU A 359 -28.27 -17.38 -11.30
C LEU A 359 -29.27 -16.55 -10.51
N THR A 360 -29.27 -16.69 -9.19
CA THR A 360 -30.05 -15.84 -8.29
C THR A 360 -29.14 -14.76 -7.68
N VAL A 361 -29.47 -13.49 -7.88
CA VAL A 361 -28.82 -12.35 -7.22
C VAL A 361 -29.72 -11.91 -6.07
N ILE A 362 -29.15 -11.78 -4.88
CA ILE A 362 -29.81 -11.32 -3.67
C ILE A 362 -29.11 -10.04 -3.23
N GLU A 363 -29.83 -8.93 -3.17
CA GLU A 363 -29.30 -7.66 -2.66
C GLU A 363 -29.95 -7.37 -1.32
N ARG A 364 -29.13 -7.07 -0.32
CA ARG A 364 -29.54 -6.65 1.02
C ARG A 364 -28.90 -5.32 1.33
N VAL A 365 -29.72 -4.29 1.53
CA VAL A 365 -29.27 -2.94 1.86
C VAL A 365 -29.83 -2.57 3.22
N TYR A 366 -28.96 -2.20 4.15
CA TYR A 366 -29.36 -1.70 5.46
C TYR A 366 -29.48 -0.18 5.43
N ASP A 367 -30.67 0.33 5.76
CA ASP A 367 -30.94 1.76 5.94
C ASP A 367 -31.26 2.03 7.42
N PRO A 368 -30.37 2.71 8.18
CA PRO A 368 -30.61 3.02 9.58
C PRO A 368 -31.79 3.97 9.80
N THR A 369 -32.22 4.69 8.77
CA THR A 369 -33.31 5.67 8.83
C THR A 369 -34.67 5.05 8.59
N GLN A 370 -34.71 3.85 8.00
CA GLN A 370 -35.94 3.10 7.77
C GLN A 370 -36.42 2.49 9.09
N LEU A 371 -37.60 2.90 9.57
CA LEU A 371 -38.18 2.41 10.83
C LEU A 371 -39.44 1.58 10.60
N ASP A 372 -40.00 1.63 9.39
CA ASP A 372 -41.22 0.93 9.01
C ASP A 372 -40.88 -0.21 8.06
N ASP A 373 -41.19 -1.43 8.52
CA ASP A 373 -41.03 -2.66 7.78
C ASP A 373 -41.93 -2.65 6.53
N ALA A 374 -41.38 -3.01 5.37
CA ALA A 374 -42.23 -3.48 4.29
C ALA A 374 -42.56 -4.94 4.64
N PRO A 375 -43.80 -5.28 5.03
CA PRO A 375 -44.12 -6.51 5.78
C PRO A 375 -43.95 -7.84 5.02
N ASP A 376 -43.22 -7.89 3.90
CA ASP A 376 -43.25 -9.03 2.97
C ASP A 376 -41.93 -9.35 2.24
N ASP A 377 -40.78 -8.79 2.62
CA ASP A 377 -39.48 -9.14 1.97
C ASP A 377 -38.78 -10.37 2.58
N GLY A 378 -39.24 -10.77 3.77
CA GLY A 378 -38.97 -12.05 4.41
C GLY A 378 -37.64 -12.16 5.17
N ASP A 379 -36.96 -11.05 5.48
CA ASP A 379 -35.76 -11.08 6.31
C ASP A 379 -35.98 -10.77 7.81
N GLY A 380 -37.11 -10.13 8.14
CA GLY A 380 -37.53 -9.87 9.51
C GLY A 380 -36.81 -8.71 10.21
N ASP A 381 -36.07 -7.88 9.46
CA ASP A 381 -35.46 -6.64 9.96
C ASP A 381 -36.05 -5.42 9.20
N PRO A 382 -36.82 -4.53 9.86
CA PRO A 382 -37.46 -3.38 9.20
C PRO A 382 -36.47 -2.38 8.59
N ARG A 383 -35.17 -2.50 8.90
CA ARG A 383 -34.09 -1.66 8.37
C ARG A 383 -33.37 -2.29 7.19
N MET A 384 -33.70 -3.53 6.85
CA MET A 384 -33.09 -4.24 5.75
C MET A 384 -34.09 -4.27 4.60
N THR A 385 -33.62 -3.94 3.40
CA THR A 385 -34.38 -4.15 2.17
C THR A 385 -33.77 -5.33 1.42
N ARG A 386 -34.58 -6.35 1.16
CA ARG A 386 -34.15 -7.54 0.41
C ARG A 386 -34.75 -7.61 -1.00
N THR A 387 -33.90 -7.54 -2.01
CA THR A 387 -34.28 -7.73 -3.43
C THR A 387 -33.74 -9.08 -3.94
N VAL A 388 -34.58 -9.85 -4.65
CA VAL A 388 -34.18 -11.13 -5.25
C VAL A 388 -34.49 -11.13 -6.74
N THR A 389 -33.45 -11.32 -7.55
CA THR A 389 -33.56 -11.46 -9.01
C THR A 389 -33.05 -12.83 -9.41
N THR A 390 -33.80 -13.59 -10.22
CA THR A 390 -33.35 -14.87 -10.74
C THR A 390 -33.37 -14.86 -12.26
N THR A 391 -32.21 -15.08 -12.87
CA THR A 391 -32.04 -15.12 -14.32
C THR A 391 -31.81 -16.55 -14.77
N PRO A 392 -32.63 -17.10 -15.69
CA PRO A 392 -32.45 -18.44 -16.24
C PRO A 392 -31.05 -18.63 -16.85
N ALA A 393 -30.47 -19.83 -16.74
CA ALA A 393 -29.11 -20.08 -17.21
C ALA A 393 -28.88 -19.80 -18.70
N SER A 394 -29.94 -19.88 -19.52
CA SER A 394 -29.90 -19.55 -20.95
C SER A 394 -29.83 -18.04 -21.24
N GLU A 395 -30.18 -17.21 -20.27
CA GLU A 395 -30.24 -15.74 -20.37
C GLU A 395 -29.07 -15.06 -19.64
N VAL A 396 -28.28 -15.82 -18.86
CA VAL A 396 -27.08 -15.29 -18.21
C VAL A 396 -25.95 -15.24 -19.25
N GLU A 397 -25.81 -14.09 -19.91
CA GLU A 397 -24.70 -13.82 -20.83
C GLU A 397 -23.43 -13.40 -20.10
N VAL A 398 -23.59 -12.58 -19.05
CA VAL A 398 -22.52 -12.05 -18.18
C VAL A 398 -22.99 -12.14 -16.74
N VAL A 399 -22.08 -12.41 -15.81
CA VAL A 399 -22.38 -12.28 -14.37
C VAL A 399 -22.37 -10.78 -14.05
N PRO A 400 -23.36 -10.24 -13.31
CA PRO A 400 -23.38 -8.83 -12.96
C PRO A 400 -22.22 -8.52 -12.01
N PHE A 401 -21.11 -8.06 -12.58
CA PHE A 401 -19.94 -7.60 -11.85
C PHE A 401 -20.01 -6.07 -11.77
N ASP A 402 -20.27 -5.55 -10.57
CA ASP A 402 -20.02 -4.15 -10.25
C ASP A 402 -18.58 -3.97 -9.74
N ASP A 403 -18.13 -2.70 -9.65
CA ASP A 403 -16.78 -2.36 -9.20
C ASP A 403 -16.48 -2.89 -7.78
N GLU A 404 -17.50 -3.01 -6.94
CA GLU A 404 -17.40 -3.56 -5.58
C GLU A 404 -17.10 -5.06 -5.60
N LEU A 405 -17.81 -5.83 -6.43
CA LEU A 405 -17.59 -7.26 -6.59
C LEU A 405 -16.22 -7.53 -7.23
N VAL A 406 -15.78 -6.69 -8.18
CA VAL A 406 -14.42 -6.75 -8.75
C VAL A 406 -13.39 -6.62 -7.63
N THR A 407 -13.53 -5.58 -6.81
CA THR A 407 -12.59 -5.28 -5.72
C THR A 407 -12.63 -6.38 -4.64
N ALA A 408 -13.81 -6.86 -4.28
CA ALA A 408 -13.99 -7.94 -3.32
C ALA A 408 -13.36 -9.26 -3.80
N LEU A 409 -13.47 -9.60 -5.08
CA LEU A 409 -12.93 -10.84 -5.64
C LEU A 409 -11.39 -10.86 -5.71
N ALA A 410 -10.73 -9.71 -5.88
CA ALA A 410 -9.28 -9.61 -6.07
C ALA A 410 -8.45 -10.31 -4.96
N GLY A 411 -8.91 -10.25 -3.71
CA GLY A 411 -8.26 -10.90 -2.56
C GLY A 411 -8.94 -12.19 -2.08
N CYS A 412 -10.07 -12.56 -2.66
CA CYS A 412 -10.98 -13.51 -2.05
C CYS A 412 -10.69 -14.96 -2.46
N ARG A 413 -10.51 -15.82 -1.45
CA ARG A 413 -10.29 -17.27 -1.64
C ARG A 413 -11.43 -18.13 -1.10
N ALA A 414 -12.36 -17.53 -0.35
CA ALA A 414 -13.49 -18.18 0.27
C ALA A 414 -14.64 -17.19 0.42
N SER A 415 -15.88 -17.67 0.33
CA SER A 415 -17.07 -16.87 0.62
C SER A 415 -17.23 -16.73 2.14
N PRO A 416 -17.59 -15.53 2.66
CA PRO A 416 -17.86 -14.31 1.92
C PRO A 416 -16.60 -13.52 1.51
N CYS A 417 -16.68 -12.81 0.39
CA CYS A 417 -15.72 -11.79 -0.01
C CYS A 417 -16.17 -10.42 0.51
N VAL A 418 -15.24 -9.51 0.83
CA VAL A 418 -15.56 -8.18 1.32
C VAL A 418 -14.77 -7.16 0.52
N ASP A 419 -15.44 -6.12 0.03
CA ASP A 419 -14.79 -4.95 -0.54
C ASP A 419 -14.14 -4.15 0.61
N PRO A 420 -12.81 -3.99 0.64
CA PRO A 420 -12.10 -3.27 1.69
C PRO A 420 -12.35 -1.75 1.68
N SER A 421 -12.92 -1.20 0.60
CA SER A 421 -13.17 0.24 0.46
C SER A 421 -14.55 0.66 0.95
N THR A 422 -15.56 -0.17 0.69
CA THR A 422 -16.98 0.11 1.02
C THR A 422 -17.49 -0.76 2.17
N GLY A 423 -16.81 -1.85 2.52
CA GLY A 423 -17.30 -2.83 3.49
C GLY A 423 -18.40 -3.76 2.95
N VAL A 424 -18.79 -3.61 1.67
CA VAL A 424 -19.82 -4.44 1.04
C VAL A 424 -19.36 -5.89 0.98
N ARG A 425 -20.25 -6.79 1.39
CA ARG A 425 -19.96 -8.23 1.50
C ARG A 425 -20.69 -9.02 0.42
N PHE A 426 -19.97 -9.92 -0.25
CA PHE A 426 -20.49 -10.81 -1.27
C PHE A 426 -20.41 -12.27 -0.82
N SER A 427 -21.54 -12.97 -0.77
CA SER A 427 -21.61 -14.41 -0.53
C SER A 427 -22.00 -15.17 -1.79
N PHE A 428 -21.42 -16.37 -1.99
CA PHE A 428 -21.63 -17.16 -3.21
C PHE A 428 -22.30 -18.49 -2.88
N GLY A 429 -23.53 -18.66 -3.37
CA GLY A 429 -24.23 -19.94 -3.30
C GLY A 429 -23.72 -20.88 -4.38
N LEU A 430 -23.10 -21.99 -3.96
CA LEU A 430 -22.51 -22.98 -4.86
C LEU A 430 -23.37 -24.24 -4.91
N ALA A 431 -23.62 -24.74 -6.11
CA ALA A 431 -24.29 -26.02 -6.35
C ALA A 431 -23.31 -27.04 -6.94
N THR A 432 -23.54 -28.33 -6.69
CA THR A 432 -22.80 -29.41 -7.37
C THR A 432 -23.67 -30.03 -8.45
N VAL A 433 -23.24 -29.95 -9.71
CA VAL A 433 -23.95 -30.49 -10.87
C VAL A 433 -23.03 -31.42 -11.65
N ALA A 434 -23.45 -32.67 -11.82
CA ALA A 434 -22.63 -33.72 -12.46
C ALA A 434 -21.20 -33.81 -11.87
N GLY A 435 -21.07 -33.58 -10.55
CA GLY A 435 -19.80 -33.65 -9.83
C GLY A 435 -18.90 -32.42 -9.92
N ARG A 436 -19.33 -31.33 -10.58
CA ARG A 436 -18.64 -30.05 -10.70
C ARG A 436 -19.34 -28.97 -9.88
N LEU A 437 -18.59 -28.01 -9.34
CA LEU A 437 -19.19 -26.83 -8.71
C LEU A 437 -19.66 -25.83 -9.77
N THR A 438 -20.84 -25.25 -9.54
CA THR A 438 -21.46 -24.21 -10.36
C THR A 438 -21.96 -23.09 -9.46
N LEU A 439 -21.91 -21.85 -9.94
CA LEU A 439 -22.49 -20.69 -9.28
C LEU A 439 -24.02 -20.74 -9.40
N ALA A 440 -24.71 -20.73 -8.27
CA ALA A 440 -26.17 -20.74 -8.18
C ALA A 440 -26.72 -19.41 -7.67
N SER A 441 -26.01 -18.73 -6.77
CA SER A 441 -26.39 -17.40 -6.32
C SER A 441 -25.21 -16.51 -5.96
N ILE A 442 -25.43 -15.19 -6.03
CA ILE A 442 -24.58 -14.15 -5.46
C ILE A 442 -25.46 -13.35 -4.49
N GLU A 443 -24.98 -13.09 -3.30
CA GLU A 443 -25.65 -12.26 -2.30
C GLU A 443 -24.76 -11.06 -1.95
N ARG A 444 -25.20 -9.85 -2.31
CA ARG A 444 -24.59 -8.56 -1.96
C ARG A 444 -25.23 -8.05 -0.68
N PHE A 445 -24.42 -7.73 0.32
CA PHE A 445 -24.85 -7.20 1.61
C PHE A 445 -24.13 -5.89 1.91
N GLU A 446 -24.91 -4.82 1.99
CA GLU A 446 -24.50 -3.47 2.36
C GLU A 446 -25.07 -3.19 3.76
N GLY A 447 -24.21 -3.18 4.78
CA GLY A 447 -24.61 -3.16 6.18
C GLY A 447 -23.87 -2.11 7.00
N PRO A 448 -24.34 -1.79 8.23
CA PRO A 448 -23.68 -0.83 9.08
C PRO A 448 -22.31 -1.39 9.45
N ASP A 449 -21.25 -0.65 9.10
CA ASP A 449 -19.85 -0.97 9.29
C ASP A 449 -19.57 -1.77 10.57
N ARG A 450 -19.47 -3.09 10.45
CA ARG A 450 -18.93 -3.97 11.50
C ARG A 450 -17.64 -4.60 11.02
N CYS A 451 -16.71 -3.76 10.58
CA CYS A 451 -15.32 -4.16 10.47
C CYS A 451 -14.78 -4.43 11.89
N GLY A 452 -14.99 -5.65 12.41
CA GLY A 452 -14.37 -6.11 13.66
C GLY A 452 -15.31 -6.48 14.81
N GLU A 453 -16.63 -6.37 14.69
CA GLU A 453 -17.52 -7.04 15.64
C GLU A 453 -17.68 -8.51 15.24
N PRO A 454 -17.42 -9.47 16.13
CA PRO A 454 -17.67 -10.88 15.83
C PRO A 454 -19.14 -11.06 15.45
N GLU A 455 -19.37 -11.75 14.32
CA GLU A 455 -20.72 -12.14 13.90
C GLU A 455 -21.50 -12.68 15.09
N LEU A 456 -22.61 -12.03 15.44
CA LEU A 456 -23.63 -12.70 16.24
C LEU A 456 -24.07 -13.90 15.41
N PRO A 457 -24.12 -15.11 16.00
CA PRO A 457 -24.49 -16.31 15.27
C PRO A 457 -25.83 -16.08 14.58
N SER A 458 -25.85 -16.25 13.25
CA SER A 458 -27.10 -16.29 12.50
C SER A 458 -27.99 -17.38 13.11
N PRO A 459 -29.28 -17.09 13.36
CA PRO A 459 -30.21 -18.05 13.97
C PRO A 459 -30.42 -19.32 13.13
#